data_AF-A0A939A833-F1
#
_entry.id   AF-A0A939A833-F1
#
_cell.length_a   1.000
_cell.length_b   1.000
_cell.length_c   1.000
_cell.angle_alpha   90.00
_cell.angle_beta   90.00
_cell.angle_gamma   90.00
#
_symmetry.space_group_name_H-M   'P 1'
#
loop_
_entity.id
_entity.type
_entity.pdbx_description
1 polymer ?
#
loop_
_entity_poly.entity_id
_entity_poly.type
_entity_poly.pdbx_seq_one_letter_code
_entity_poly.pdbx_strand_id
1 'polypeptide(L)'
;MCNGTTRREFLKHSIIGSVALGASTGIFELSYAQATNIRFSTWHTPVGRETKTVWEPMLEEFKKRSGGKITSTLYAGAALGKGPEHFDIVAKGLSDMGYFTATWTPGRFPLSDVLSLAAWVDGKDLATDIGNAMYDRILNREFKDVKMIELNGCIQSFLWTQKPVRSLADIKGMKIRTPGGHQTHYIKVLGAEPIFMPLPDVYLAMET
;
A
#
# COMPACT_ATOMS: atom_id res chain seq x y z
N MET A 1 42.67 64.65 36.92
CA MET A 1 42.24 63.85 35.74
C MET A 1 41.64 62.57 36.31
N CYS A 2 40.38 62.19 36.15
CA CYS A 2 39.40 62.48 35.11
C CYS A 2 38.00 62.76 35.69
N ASN A 3 37.24 63.54 34.92
CA ASN A 3 35.95 64.13 35.25
C ASN A 3 34.80 63.12 35.28
N GLY A 4 33.89 63.30 36.23
CA GLY A 4 32.64 62.56 36.35
C GLY A 4 31.65 62.91 35.24
N THR A 5 31.04 61.88 34.67
CA THR A 5 29.90 61.97 33.76
C THR A 5 28.72 62.56 34.52
N THR A 6 28.20 63.70 34.07
CA THR A 6 27.09 64.38 34.77
C THR A 6 25.74 63.88 34.27
N ARG A 7 24.71 63.94 35.14
CA ARG A 7 23.32 63.51 34.92
C ARG A 7 22.66 64.04 33.63
N ARG A 8 23.23 65.12 33.05
CA ARG A 8 22.80 65.74 31.78
C ARG A 8 23.27 64.99 30.53
N GLU A 9 24.35 64.21 30.61
CA GLU A 9 24.85 63.37 29.50
C GLU A 9 24.11 62.04 29.40
N PHE A 10 23.64 61.50 30.52
CA PHE A 10 22.80 60.29 30.56
C PHE A 10 21.46 60.53 29.85
N LEU A 11 20.80 61.66 30.11
CA LEU A 11 19.52 62.00 29.50
C LEU A 11 19.60 62.30 27.99
N LYS A 12 20.76 62.73 27.47
CA LYS A 12 20.95 62.94 26.02
C LYS A 12 21.07 61.64 25.23
N HIS A 13 21.57 60.57 25.85
CA HIS A 13 21.68 59.25 25.20
C HIS A 13 20.44 58.37 25.37
N SER A 14 19.48 58.77 26.21
CA SER A 14 18.24 58.02 26.47
C SER A 14 17.09 58.30 25.48
N ILE A 15 17.29 59.06 24.39
CA ILE A 15 16.21 59.49 23.48
C ILE A 15 16.29 58.84 22.08
N ILE A 16 17.26 57.96 21.77
CA ILE A 16 17.41 57.34 20.43
C ILE A 16 16.81 55.91 20.37
N GLY A 17 15.88 55.54 21.26
CA GLY A 17 15.40 54.14 21.34
C GLY A 17 13.91 53.91 21.45
N SER A 18 13.07 54.93 21.21
CA SER A 18 11.62 54.81 21.43
C SER A 18 10.80 55.26 20.21
N VAL A 19 10.83 54.43 19.16
CA VAL A 19 9.82 54.26 18.09
C VAL A 19 10.10 52.86 17.52
N ALA A 20 9.28 51.80 17.58
CA ALA A 20 7.84 51.68 17.74
C ALA A 20 7.53 50.43 18.59
N LEU A 21 6.78 50.62 19.68
CA LEU A 21 5.85 49.61 20.21
C LEU A 21 4.67 49.52 19.22
N GLY A 22 4.96 49.00 18.02
CA GLY A 22 3.92 48.56 17.09
C GLY A 22 3.36 47.25 17.62
N ALA A 23 2.04 47.17 17.76
CA ALA A 23 1.31 45.99 18.16
C ALA A 23 1.93 44.74 17.50
N SER A 24 2.57 43.89 18.29
CA SER A 24 2.78 42.50 17.93
C SER A 24 1.40 41.82 18.02
N THR A 25 0.53 42.15 17.07
CA THR A 25 -0.48 41.21 16.60
C THR A 25 0.30 39.96 16.29
N GLY A 26 0.19 38.97 17.18
CA GLY A 26 0.80 37.67 16.96
C GLY A 26 0.41 37.23 15.58
N ILE A 27 1.39 37.23 14.67
CA ILE A 27 1.30 36.46 13.46
C ILE A 27 1.32 35.03 14.01
N PHE A 28 0.14 34.53 14.35
CA PHE A 28 -0.13 33.11 14.21
C PHE A 28 0.18 32.85 12.75
N GLU A 29 1.42 32.46 12.45
CA GLU A 29 1.66 31.63 11.30
C GLU A 29 0.76 30.43 11.54
N LEU A 30 -0.42 30.47 10.92
CA LEU A 30 -1.13 29.27 10.53
C LEU A 30 -0.11 28.50 9.69
N SER A 31 0.65 27.65 10.37
CA SER A 31 1.34 26.55 9.73
C SER A 31 0.24 25.78 9.01
N TYR A 32 0.04 26.13 7.73
CA TYR A 32 -0.71 25.30 6.82
C TYR A 32 0.08 24.02 6.78
N ALA A 33 -0.40 23.00 7.48
CA ALA A 33 0.12 21.65 7.38
C ALA A 33 0.35 21.36 5.90
N GLN A 34 1.62 21.20 5.52
CA GLN A 34 2.00 21.01 4.13
C GLN A 34 1.22 19.81 3.59
N ALA A 35 0.52 20.00 2.47
CA ALA A 35 -0.22 18.91 1.85
C ALA A 35 0.74 17.73 1.63
N THR A 36 0.42 16.59 2.25
CA THR A 36 1.23 15.38 2.15
C THR A 36 0.84 14.67 0.87
N ASN A 37 1.80 14.43 -0.02
CA ASN A 37 1.57 13.69 -1.26
C ASN A 37 1.99 12.22 -1.07
N ILE A 38 1.03 11.31 -1.07
CA ILE A 38 1.26 9.86 -0.95
C ILE A 38 1.57 9.27 -2.32
N ARG A 39 2.77 8.70 -2.50
CA ARG A 39 3.08 7.85 -3.66
C ARG A 39 2.45 6.48 -3.46
N PHE A 40 1.58 6.06 -4.37
CA PHE A 40 0.91 4.76 -4.33
C PHE A 40 1.39 3.87 -5.48
N SER A 41 1.94 2.70 -5.19
CA SER A 41 2.44 1.75 -6.19
C SER A 41 1.53 0.53 -6.37
N THR A 42 1.27 0.16 -7.62
CA THR A 42 0.50 -1.06 -7.94
C THR A 42 0.93 -1.70 -9.26
N TRP A 43 0.92 -3.03 -9.31
CA TRP A 43 1.21 -3.79 -10.53
C TRP A 43 0.00 -3.84 -11.48
N HIS A 44 -1.19 -3.47 -11.01
CA HIS A 44 -2.40 -3.40 -11.83
C HIS A 44 -2.23 -2.37 -12.95
N THR A 45 -2.67 -2.70 -14.16
CA THR A 45 -2.55 -1.79 -15.30
C THR A 45 -3.39 -0.51 -15.08
N PRO A 46 -3.03 0.62 -15.71
CA PRO A 46 -3.79 1.88 -15.54
C PRO A 46 -5.27 1.79 -15.94
N VAL A 47 -5.61 0.88 -16.87
CA VAL A 47 -6.98 0.64 -17.36
C VAL A 47 -7.65 -0.57 -16.68
N GLY A 48 -6.94 -1.26 -15.78
CA GLY A 48 -7.45 -2.43 -15.08
C GLY A 48 -8.59 -2.08 -14.12
N ARG A 49 -9.46 -3.06 -13.85
CA ARG A 49 -10.64 -2.89 -13.00
C ARG A 49 -10.27 -2.35 -11.62
N GLU A 50 -9.27 -2.92 -10.98
CA GLU A 50 -8.83 -2.55 -9.64
C GLU A 50 -8.33 -1.10 -9.60
N THR A 51 -7.56 -0.68 -10.61
CA THR A 51 -7.11 0.72 -10.72
C THR A 51 -8.29 1.68 -10.81
N LYS A 52 -9.26 1.38 -11.69
CA LYS A 52 -10.41 2.27 -11.96
C LYS A 52 -11.47 2.29 -10.87
N THR A 53 -11.67 1.16 -10.19
CA THR A 53 -12.80 0.99 -9.27
C THR A 53 -12.40 0.96 -7.81
N VAL A 54 -11.10 0.79 -7.51
CA VAL A 54 -10.59 0.71 -6.13
C VAL A 54 -9.54 1.79 -5.87
N TRP A 55 -8.42 1.77 -6.61
CA TRP A 55 -7.28 2.63 -6.30
C TRP A 55 -7.56 4.11 -6.58
N GLU A 56 -8.05 4.46 -7.76
CA GLU A 56 -8.41 5.84 -8.09
C GLU A 56 -9.48 6.40 -7.13
N PRO A 57 -10.61 5.72 -6.87
CA PRO A 57 -11.61 6.20 -5.91
C PRO A 57 -11.09 6.33 -4.47
N MET A 58 -10.28 5.38 -3.99
CA MET A 58 -9.68 5.44 -2.64
C MET A 58 -8.80 6.69 -2.49
N LEU A 59 -7.96 6.96 -3.48
CA LEU A 59 -7.05 8.10 -3.48
C LEU A 59 -7.81 9.45 -3.56
N GLU A 60 -8.90 9.51 -4.33
CA GLU A 60 -9.80 10.67 -4.34
C GLU A 60 -10.49 10.88 -2.98
N GLU A 61 -10.93 9.80 -2.32
CA GLU A 61 -11.52 9.88 -0.99
C GLU A 61 -10.49 10.33 0.07
N PHE A 62 -9.21 9.99 -0.07
CA PHE A 62 -8.15 10.56 0.79
C PHE A 62 -8.09 12.09 0.67
N LYS A 63 -8.11 12.60 -0.56
CA LYS A 63 -8.11 14.05 -0.82
C LYS A 63 -9.35 14.72 -0.27
N LYS A 64 -10.53 14.17 -0.54
CA LYS A 64 -11.82 14.73 -0.11
C LYS A 64 -11.94 14.75 1.42
N ARG A 65 -11.68 13.62 2.09
CA ARG A 65 -11.86 13.49 3.56
C ARG A 65 -10.80 14.26 4.35
N SER A 66 -9.62 14.47 3.76
CA SER A 66 -8.56 15.28 4.38
C SER A 66 -8.72 16.79 4.13
N GLY A 67 -9.73 17.22 3.35
CA GLY A 67 -9.87 18.61 2.94
C GLY A 67 -8.70 19.09 2.06
N GLY A 68 -8.13 18.20 1.25
CA GLY A 68 -6.98 18.48 0.37
C GLY A 68 -5.62 18.38 1.04
N LYS A 69 -5.54 18.04 2.33
CA LYS A 69 -4.26 17.89 3.06
C LYS A 69 -3.51 16.62 2.69
N ILE A 70 -4.19 15.61 2.15
CA ILE A 70 -3.58 14.39 1.61
C ILE A 70 -3.86 14.37 0.11
N THR A 71 -2.82 14.45 -0.71
CA THR A 71 -2.89 14.20 -2.14
C THR A 71 -2.17 12.90 -2.47
N SER A 72 -2.19 12.48 -3.73
CA SER A 72 -1.52 11.24 -4.13
C SER A 72 -0.97 11.27 -5.54
N THR A 73 0.08 10.48 -5.77
CA THR A 73 0.59 10.13 -7.10
C THR A 73 0.49 8.63 -7.29
N LEU A 74 -0.27 8.19 -8.29
CA LEU A 74 -0.50 6.78 -8.61
C LEU A 74 0.51 6.27 -9.63
N TYR A 75 1.34 5.30 -9.23
CA TYR A 75 2.25 4.54 -10.09
C TYR A 75 1.65 3.17 -10.40
N ALA A 76 0.76 3.15 -11.40
CA ALA A 76 0.14 1.92 -11.90
C ALA A 76 0.98 1.24 -12.99
N GLY A 77 0.66 -0.01 -13.30
CA GLY A 77 1.28 -0.78 -14.39
C GLY A 77 2.71 -1.21 -14.11
N ALA A 78 3.02 -1.55 -12.85
CA ALA A 78 4.36 -1.99 -12.45
C ALA A 78 5.46 -0.94 -12.72
N ALA A 79 5.10 0.35 -12.72
CA ALA A 79 6.01 1.45 -13.04
C ALA A 79 7.20 1.59 -12.08
N LEU A 80 7.09 1.09 -10.85
CA LEU A 80 8.16 1.12 -9.84
C LEU A 80 8.83 -0.23 -9.61
N GLY A 81 8.36 -1.29 -10.26
CA GLY A 81 8.88 -2.65 -10.13
C GLY A 81 7.84 -3.72 -10.42
N LYS A 82 8.28 -4.97 -10.55
CA LYS A 82 7.41 -6.11 -10.89
C LYS A 82 6.47 -6.45 -9.74
N GLY A 83 5.39 -7.20 -10.03
CA GLY A 83 4.39 -7.62 -9.05
C GLY A 83 4.93 -8.10 -7.69
N PRO A 84 5.86 -9.07 -7.65
CA PRO A 84 6.44 -9.58 -6.39
C PRO A 84 7.26 -8.54 -5.59
N GLU A 85 7.71 -7.46 -6.22
CA GLU A 85 8.60 -6.45 -5.62
C GLU A 85 7.83 -5.39 -4.83
N HIS A 86 6.51 -5.28 -4.99
CA HIS A 86 5.72 -4.18 -4.42
C HIS A 86 5.75 -4.08 -2.89
N PHE A 87 5.97 -5.18 -2.17
CA PHE A 87 6.21 -5.11 -0.72
C PHE A 87 7.53 -4.37 -0.42
N ASP A 88 8.61 -4.72 -1.12
CA ASP A 88 9.93 -4.11 -0.93
C ASP A 88 9.97 -2.66 -1.40
N ILE A 89 9.20 -2.32 -2.44
CA ILE A 89 9.04 -0.93 -2.89
C ILE A 89 8.56 -0.03 -1.75
N VAL A 90 7.59 -0.51 -0.96
CA VAL A 90 7.08 0.24 0.21
C VAL A 90 8.06 0.15 1.38
N ALA A 91 8.54 -1.04 1.72
CA ALA A 91 9.46 -1.24 2.86
C ALA A 91 10.77 -0.44 2.72
N LYS A 92 11.24 -0.19 1.50
CA LYS A 92 12.43 0.61 1.19
C LYS A 92 12.14 2.09 0.96
N GLY A 93 10.88 2.53 1.08
CA GLY A 93 10.48 3.94 0.92
C GLY A 93 10.50 4.47 -0.52
N LEU A 94 10.54 3.59 -1.53
CA LEU A 94 10.42 4.00 -2.95
C LEU A 94 9.00 4.44 -3.30
N SER A 95 7.99 3.94 -2.56
CA SER A 95 6.61 4.40 -2.56
C SER A 95 6.12 4.48 -1.11
N ASP A 96 5.19 5.39 -0.81
CA ASP A 96 4.71 5.60 0.56
C ASP A 96 3.61 4.58 0.93
N MET A 97 2.83 4.15 -0.07
CA MET A 97 1.80 3.12 0.03
C MET A 97 1.85 2.22 -1.21
N GLY A 98 1.29 1.02 -1.13
CA GLY A 98 1.15 0.16 -2.30
C GLY A 98 0.32 -1.08 -2.05
N TYR A 99 0.09 -1.82 -3.14
CA TYR A 99 -0.60 -3.11 -3.13
C TYR A 99 0.39 -4.24 -3.46
N PHE A 100 0.40 -5.28 -2.62
CA PHE A 100 1.22 -6.47 -2.82
C PHE A 100 0.37 -7.74 -2.72
N THR A 101 0.90 -8.83 -3.27
CA THR A 101 0.30 -10.17 -3.16
C THR A 101 1.28 -11.08 -2.42
N ALA A 102 0.97 -11.45 -1.17
CA ALA A 102 1.90 -12.18 -0.30
C ALA A 102 2.40 -13.50 -0.91
N THR A 103 1.54 -14.24 -1.60
CA THR A 103 1.85 -15.55 -2.19
C THR A 103 2.84 -15.49 -3.35
N TRP A 104 3.15 -14.30 -3.87
CA TRP A 104 4.10 -14.12 -4.98
C TRP A 104 5.57 -14.12 -4.54
N THR A 105 5.82 -14.12 -3.24
CA THR A 105 7.15 -14.29 -2.64
C THR A 105 7.16 -15.52 -1.72
N PRO A 106 7.22 -16.75 -2.28
CA PRO A 106 7.16 -17.97 -1.49
C PRO A 106 8.20 -18.01 -0.35
N GLY A 107 7.75 -18.42 0.84
CA GLY A 107 8.59 -18.51 2.04
C GLY A 107 8.79 -17.20 2.80
N ARG A 108 8.36 -16.04 2.26
CA ARG A 108 8.48 -14.74 2.94
C ARG A 108 7.42 -14.53 4.03
N PHE A 109 6.19 -14.96 3.77
CA PHE A 109 5.04 -14.78 4.68
C PHE A 109 4.38 -16.13 5.04
N PRO A 110 5.12 -17.07 5.65
CA PRO A 110 4.65 -18.44 5.90
C PRO A 110 3.40 -18.53 6.80
N LEU A 111 3.17 -17.58 7.71
CA LEU A 111 1.94 -17.53 8.51
C LEU A 111 0.78 -17.02 7.66
N SER A 112 1.00 -15.98 6.85
CA SER A 112 -0.04 -15.38 6.00
C SER A 112 -0.48 -16.30 4.86
N ASP A 113 0.31 -17.32 4.50
CA ASP A 113 -0.11 -18.36 3.56
C ASP A 113 -1.41 -19.06 4.01
N VAL A 114 -1.76 -19.04 5.31
CA VAL A 114 -3.07 -19.51 5.80
C VAL A 114 -4.27 -18.84 5.11
N LEU A 115 -4.12 -17.58 4.65
CA LEU A 115 -5.15 -16.86 3.90
C LEU A 115 -5.28 -17.32 2.45
N SER A 116 -4.39 -18.20 1.99
CA SER A 116 -4.46 -18.87 0.68
C SER A 116 -5.11 -20.26 0.76
N LEU A 117 -5.61 -20.66 1.93
CA LEU A 117 -6.36 -21.91 2.07
C LEU A 117 -7.60 -21.93 1.17
N ALA A 118 -8.04 -23.13 0.75
CA ALA A 118 -9.24 -23.31 -0.08
C ALA A 118 -10.53 -23.17 0.77
N ALA A 119 -10.69 -22.01 1.40
CA ALA A 119 -11.93 -21.63 2.08
C ALA A 119 -12.87 -20.94 1.08
N TRP A 120 -14.16 -21.25 1.18
CA TRP A 120 -15.18 -20.46 0.51
C TRP A 120 -15.52 -19.26 1.39
N VAL A 121 -15.29 -18.05 0.88
CA VAL A 121 -15.62 -16.80 1.57
C VAL A 121 -16.60 -16.00 0.71
N ASP A 122 -17.74 -15.65 1.29
CA ASP A 122 -18.80 -14.91 0.60
C ASP A 122 -18.50 -13.41 0.59
N GLY A 123 -17.70 -12.99 -0.40
CA GLY A 123 -17.43 -11.58 -0.69
C GLY A 123 -16.17 -11.02 -0.04
N LYS A 124 -15.75 -9.85 -0.53
CA LYS A 124 -14.48 -9.23 -0.15
C LYS A 124 -14.51 -8.61 1.25
N ASP A 125 -15.63 -8.04 1.67
CA ASP A 125 -15.77 -7.43 3.00
C ASP A 125 -15.47 -8.46 4.11
N LEU A 126 -16.08 -9.65 4.02
CA LEU A 126 -15.82 -10.74 4.97
C LEU A 126 -14.37 -11.24 4.90
N ALA A 127 -13.76 -11.29 3.71
CA ALA A 127 -12.36 -11.69 3.57
C ALA A 127 -11.39 -10.67 4.22
N THR A 128 -11.73 -9.39 4.15
CA THR A 128 -11.00 -8.32 4.82
C THR A 128 -11.18 -8.39 6.34
N ASP A 129 -12.40 -8.66 6.84
CA ASP A 129 -12.63 -8.87 8.28
C ASP A 129 -11.82 -10.06 8.83
N ILE A 130 -11.82 -11.19 8.11
CA ILE A 130 -11.02 -12.37 8.46
C ILE A 130 -9.53 -12.02 8.46
N GLY A 131 -9.03 -11.40 7.38
CA GLY A 131 -7.62 -11.10 7.24
C GLY A 131 -7.11 -10.12 8.30
N ASN A 132 -7.88 -9.07 8.61
CA ASN A 132 -7.57 -8.11 9.67
C ASN A 132 -7.62 -8.77 11.07
N ALA A 133 -8.63 -9.60 11.36
CA ALA A 133 -8.69 -10.33 12.63
C ALA A 133 -7.49 -11.29 12.81
N MET A 134 -7.05 -11.94 11.74
CA MET A 134 -5.86 -12.79 11.75
C MET A 134 -4.57 -11.97 11.87
N TYR A 135 -4.51 -10.80 11.23
CA TYR A 135 -3.40 -9.85 11.37
C TYR A 135 -3.19 -9.44 12.82
N ASP A 136 -4.25 -8.99 13.49
CA ASP A 136 -4.19 -8.56 14.90
C ASP A 136 -3.79 -9.70 15.84
N ARG A 137 -4.20 -10.93 15.52
CA ARG A 137 -3.91 -12.10 16.35
C ARG A 137 -2.48 -12.61 16.19
N ILE A 138 -1.98 -12.70 14.95
CA ILE A 138 -0.70 -13.38 14.69
C ILE A 138 0.03 -12.93 13.43
N LEU A 139 -0.66 -12.52 12.35
CA LEU A 139 0.02 -12.26 11.06
C LEU A 139 0.82 -10.96 11.07
N ASN A 140 0.53 -10.02 11.98
CA ASN A 140 1.30 -8.78 12.13
C ASN A 140 2.81 -9.00 12.33
N ARG A 141 3.22 -10.16 12.84
CA ARG A 141 4.62 -10.54 13.05
C ARG A 141 5.45 -10.57 11.76
N GLU A 142 4.82 -10.74 10.60
CA GLU A 142 5.50 -10.87 9.31
C GLU A 142 5.66 -9.53 8.56
N PHE A 143 5.02 -8.46 9.05
CA PHE A 143 4.91 -7.18 8.35
C PHE A 143 5.58 -6.04 9.12
N LYS A 144 6.76 -6.28 9.70
CA LYS A 144 7.43 -5.32 10.60
C LYS A 144 7.95 -4.06 9.90
N ASP A 145 8.28 -4.18 8.62
CA ASP A 145 8.91 -3.09 7.84
C ASP A 145 7.89 -2.15 7.19
N VAL A 146 6.59 -2.44 7.34
CA VAL A 146 5.50 -1.64 6.75
C VAL A 146 4.36 -1.47 7.73
N LYS A 147 3.57 -0.41 7.55
CA LYS A 147 2.27 -0.33 8.19
C LYS A 147 1.23 -1.01 7.31
N MET A 148 0.74 -2.17 7.72
CA MET A 148 -0.41 -2.78 7.06
C MET A 148 -1.69 -2.00 7.34
N ILE A 149 -2.39 -1.64 6.27
CA ILE A 149 -3.68 -0.92 6.30
C ILE A 149 -4.84 -1.91 6.21
N GLU A 150 -4.70 -2.92 5.35
CA GLU A 150 -5.70 -3.94 5.10
C GLU A 150 -5.00 -5.23 4.68
N LEU A 151 -5.46 -6.37 5.19
CA LEU A 151 -5.06 -7.69 4.72
C LEU A 151 -6.32 -8.51 4.40
N ASN A 152 -6.37 -9.14 3.22
CA ASN A 152 -7.47 -10.02 2.84
C ASN A 152 -6.98 -11.25 2.08
N GLY A 153 -7.79 -12.30 2.10
CA GLY A 153 -7.56 -13.55 1.36
C GLY A 153 -8.23 -13.59 -0.01
N CYS A 154 -7.95 -14.65 -0.76
CA CYS A 154 -8.78 -15.03 -1.89
C CYS A 154 -10.15 -15.51 -1.39
N ILE A 155 -11.23 -15.14 -2.07
CA ILE A 155 -12.60 -15.44 -1.63
C ILE A 155 -13.11 -16.78 -2.18
N GLN A 156 -13.04 -16.91 -3.50
CA GLN A 156 -13.52 -18.02 -4.29
C GLN A 156 -12.45 -18.25 -5.36
N SER A 157 -12.19 -19.51 -5.69
CA SER A 157 -11.24 -19.88 -6.72
C SER A 157 -11.94 -20.77 -7.73
N PHE A 158 -11.75 -20.45 -9.01
CA PHE A 158 -12.35 -21.16 -10.12
C PHE A 158 -11.25 -21.61 -11.08
N LEU A 159 -11.48 -22.75 -11.74
CA LEU A 159 -10.64 -23.19 -12.83
C LEU A 159 -11.06 -22.48 -14.11
N TRP A 160 -10.11 -21.76 -14.71
CA TRP A 160 -10.27 -21.14 -16.01
C TRP A 160 -9.42 -21.94 -17.00
N THR A 161 -10.07 -22.66 -17.90
CA THR A 161 -9.42 -23.60 -18.80
C THR A 161 -9.87 -23.41 -20.24
N GLN A 162 -8.97 -23.63 -21.19
CA GLN A 162 -9.30 -23.62 -22.63
C GLN A 162 -10.16 -24.83 -23.03
N LYS A 163 -9.95 -25.98 -22.36
CA LYS A 163 -10.74 -27.20 -22.54
C LYS A 163 -11.73 -27.33 -21.39
N PRO A 164 -12.99 -27.75 -21.65
CA PRO A 164 -13.95 -27.98 -20.57
C PRO A 164 -13.45 -29.02 -19.56
N VAL A 165 -13.60 -28.72 -18.27
CA VAL A 165 -13.35 -29.65 -17.16
C VAL A 165 -14.69 -29.93 -16.49
N ARG A 166 -15.16 -31.17 -16.57
CA ARG A 166 -16.47 -31.60 -16.02
C ARG A 166 -16.32 -32.64 -14.90
N SER A 167 -15.12 -33.20 -14.75
CA SER A 167 -14.77 -34.19 -13.74
C SER A 167 -13.31 -34.02 -13.29
N LEU A 168 -12.95 -34.66 -12.17
CA LEU A 168 -11.57 -34.72 -11.70
C LEU A 168 -10.64 -35.50 -12.64
N ALA A 169 -11.17 -36.36 -13.51
CA ALA A 169 -10.35 -37.04 -14.52
C ALA A 169 -9.86 -36.07 -15.60
N ASP A 170 -10.67 -35.06 -15.94
CA ASP A 170 -10.38 -34.11 -17.02
C ASP A 170 -9.21 -33.17 -16.67
N ILE A 171 -8.97 -32.91 -15.38
CA ILE A 171 -7.88 -32.05 -14.90
C ILE A 171 -6.53 -32.77 -14.84
N LYS A 172 -6.50 -34.10 -14.90
CA LYS A 172 -5.28 -34.88 -14.71
C LYS A 172 -4.22 -34.55 -15.77
N GLY A 173 -3.03 -34.14 -15.34
CA GLY A 173 -1.92 -33.76 -16.21
C GLY A 173 -2.08 -32.41 -16.91
N MET A 174 -3.17 -31.65 -16.66
CA MET A 174 -3.29 -30.29 -17.17
C MET A 174 -2.27 -29.38 -16.49
N LYS A 175 -1.62 -28.51 -17.28
CA LYS A 175 -0.84 -27.40 -16.73
C LYS A 175 -1.79 -26.29 -16.31
N ILE A 176 -1.87 -26.02 -15.01
CA ILE A 176 -2.79 -25.04 -14.43
C ILE A 176 -1.99 -23.97 -13.69
N ARG A 177 -2.20 -22.71 -14.05
CA ARG A 177 -1.56 -21.58 -13.38
C ARG A 177 -2.02 -21.48 -11.93
N THR A 178 -1.10 -21.14 -11.03
CA THR A 178 -1.36 -20.89 -9.61
C THR A 178 -0.74 -19.56 -9.17
N PRO A 179 -1.38 -18.82 -8.24
CA PRO A 179 -0.82 -17.59 -7.69
C PRO A 179 0.15 -17.83 -6.52
N GLY A 180 0.50 -19.08 -6.19
CA GLY A 180 1.36 -19.42 -5.05
C GLY A 180 0.57 -19.83 -3.80
N GLY A 181 1.28 -19.90 -2.67
CA GLY A 181 0.72 -20.35 -1.38
C GLY A 181 0.20 -21.78 -1.44
N HIS A 182 -0.82 -22.08 -0.63
CA HIS A 182 -1.44 -23.41 -0.58
C HIS A 182 -2.16 -23.80 -1.88
N GLN A 183 -2.52 -22.83 -2.72
CA GLN A 183 -3.19 -23.10 -4.00
C GLN A 183 -2.33 -23.94 -4.95
N THR A 184 -1.01 -23.77 -4.92
CA THR A 184 -0.07 -24.61 -5.66
C THR A 184 -0.20 -26.09 -5.27
N HIS A 185 -0.39 -26.38 -3.99
CA HIS A 185 -0.57 -27.74 -3.49
C HIS A 185 -1.93 -28.32 -3.89
N TYR A 186 -2.99 -27.52 -3.86
CA TYR A 186 -4.32 -27.98 -4.25
C TYR A 186 -4.38 -28.44 -5.70
N ILE A 187 -3.82 -27.66 -6.63
CA ILE A 187 -3.75 -28.05 -8.04
C ILE A 187 -3.01 -29.37 -8.23
N LYS A 188 -1.90 -29.57 -7.50
CA LYS A 188 -1.18 -30.85 -7.53
C LYS A 188 -2.02 -32.01 -6.99
N VAL A 189 -2.73 -31.81 -5.89
CA VAL A 189 -3.61 -32.83 -5.28
C VAL A 189 -4.77 -33.18 -6.21
N LEU A 190 -5.28 -32.22 -6.98
CA LEU A 190 -6.30 -32.44 -8.02
C LEU A 190 -5.77 -33.22 -9.24
N GLY A 191 -4.46 -33.51 -9.30
CA GLY A 191 -3.83 -34.29 -10.36
C GLY A 191 -3.32 -33.46 -11.54
N ALA A 192 -3.39 -32.13 -11.47
CA ALA A 192 -2.80 -31.22 -12.45
C ALA A 192 -1.33 -30.89 -12.13
N GLU A 193 -0.63 -30.34 -13.11
CA GLU A 193 0.70 -29.76 -12.95
C GLU A 193 0.58 -28.26 -12.63
N PRO A 194 0.88 -27.83 -11.39
CA PRO A 194 0.79 -26.42 -11.04
C PRO A 194 1.94 -25.61 -11.65
N ILE A 195 1.61 -24.54 -12.35
CA ILE A 195 2.57 -23.56 -12.86
C ILE A 195 2.43 -22.29 -12.02
N PHE A 196 3.37 -22.06 -11.09
CA PHE A 196 3.37 -20.82 -10.30
C PHE A 196 3.71 -19.63 -11.18
N MET A 197 2.87 -18.59 -11.14
CA MET A 197 3.10 -17.36 -11.91
C MET A 197 2.30 -16.17 -11.33
N PRO A 198 2.92 -15.00 -11.13
CA PRO A 198 2.22 -13.75 -10.83
C PRO A 198 1.15 -13.40 -11.87
N LEU A 199 0.11 -12.65 -11.49
CA LEU A 199 -0.99 -12.35 -12.40
C LEU A 199 -0.58 -11.57 -13.67
N PRO A 200 0.33 -10.57 -13.60
CA PRO A 200 0.76 -9.83 -14.79
C PRO A 200 1.32 -10.69 -15.92
N ASP A 201 1.91 -11.84 -15.60
CA ASP A 201 2.59 -12.70 -16.57
C ASP A 201 1.63 -13.68 -17.26
N VAL A 202 0.40 -13.85 -16.73
CA VAL A 202 -0.55 -14.88 -17.19
C VAL A 202 -0.99 -14.65 -18.64
N TYR A 203 -1.24 -13.40 -19.02
CA TYR A 203 -1.70 -13.09 -20.38
C TYR A 203 -0.66 -13.51 -21.43
N LEU A 204 0.60 -13.11 -21.24
CA LEU A 204 1.71 -13.50 -22.10
C LEU A 204 1.91 -15.02 -22.13
N ALA A 205 1.80 -15.68 -20.97
CA ALA A 205 1.93 -17.13 -20.89
C ALA A 205 0.81 -17.92 -21.60
N MET A 206 -0.33 -17.29 -21.87
CA MET A 206 -1.43 -17.89 -22.63
C MET A 206 -1.30 -17.70 -24.15
N GLU A 207 -0.45 -16.77 -24.60
CA GLU A 207 -0.18 -16.53 -26.02
C GLU A 207 0.87 -17.50 -26.60
N THR A 208 1.67 -18.15 -25.75
CA THR A 208 2.74 -19.09 -26.13
C THR A 208 2.35 -20.55 -25.92
#